data_AF-A0A7K4CM18-F1
#
_entry.id   AF-A0A7K4CM18-F1
#
_cell.length_a   1.000
_cell.length_b   1.000
_cell.length_c   1.000
_cell.angle_alpha   90.00
_cell.angle_beta   90.00
_cell.angle_gamma   90.00
#
_symmetry.space_group_name_H-M   'P 1'
#
loop_
_entity.id
_entity.type
_entity.pdbx_description
1 polymer ?
#
loop_
_entity_poly.entity_id
_entity_poly.type
_entity_poly.pdbx_seq_one_letter_code
_entity_poly.pdbx_strand_id
1 'polypeptide(L)'
;MFCLTYDIWNEIVDDVVGAHIDLFEAMHHASEQLQLSKPLIDDLKIRGMKEIGNGPQSLLLKIDLLEDKIEGFRISLLAAEDVEVFEEIKAEVASDHGFCIEEIEGFELEHGLDMDEEIFEEMREGFGVDVEIDEDKLLFALVVFDSQDIDDSRKIDGAWEGNFQAN
;
A
#
# COMPACT_ATOMS: atom_id res chain seq x y z
N MET A 1 -9.35 35.62 -6.79
CA MET A 1 -10.14 34.40 -6.95
C MET A 1 -9.23 33.47 -7.73
N PHE A 2 -8.58 32.55 -7.04
CA PHE A 2 -7.82 31.51 -7.69
C PHE A 2 -8.83 30.54 -8.29
N CYS A 3 -8.60 30.13 -9.53
CA CYS A 3 -9.39 29.09 -10.17
C CYS A 3 -8.61 27.81 -9.93
N LEU A 4 -9.29 26.72 -9.58
CA LEU A 4 -8.65 25.42 -9.59
C LEU A 4 -8.21 25.10 -11.02
N THR A 5 -6.95 24.72 -11.18
CA THR A 5 -6.34 24.36 -12.45
C THR A 5 -5.72 22.99 -12.31
N TYR A 6 -5.51 22.27 -13.42
CA TYR A 6 -4.81 20.98 -13.41
C TYR A 6 -3.46 21.01 -12.67
N ASP A 7 -2.69 22.10 -12.78
CA ASP A 7 -1.42 22.22 -12.05
C ASP A 7 -1.60 22.20 -10.53
N ILE A 8 -2.61 22.92 -10.02
CA ILE A 8 -2.92 22.98 -8.58
C ILE A 8 -3.59 21.69 -8.12
N TRP A 9 -4.44 21.11 -8.97
CA TRP A 9 -5.05 19.81 -8.75
C TRP A 9 -3.99 18.74 -8.51
N ASN A 10 -2.99 18.65 -9.39
CA ASN A 10 -1.88 17.71 -9.23
C ASN A 10 -1.07 18.01 -7.96
N GLU A 11 -0.84 19.29 -7.63
CA GLU A 11 -0.18 19.66 -6.36
C GLU A 11 -0.99 19.20 -5.13
N ILE A 12 -2.33 19.28 -5.18
CA ILE A 12 -3.19 18.77 -4.11
C ILE A 12 -3.09 17.25 -4.00
N VAL A 13 -3.13 16.52 -5.12
CA VAL A 13 -2.94 15.06 -5.15
C VAL A 13 -1.60 14.71 -4.50
N ASP A 14 -0.50 15.33 -4.97
CA ASP A 14 0.86 15.11 -4.46
C ASP A 14 0.97 15.38 -2.97
N ASP A 15 0.33 16.44 -2.46
CA ASP A 15 0.37 16.82 -1.05
C ASP A 15 -0.46 15.86 -0.17
N VAL A 16 -1.59 15.33 -0.67
CA VAL A 16 -2.35 14.28 0.03
C VAL A 16 -1.52 12.99 0.12
N VAL A 17 -0.83 12.61 -0.96
CA VAL A 17 0.13 11.48 -0.93
C VAL A 17 1.26 11.79 0.07
N GLY A 18 1.75 13.03 0.07
CA GLY A 18 2.78 13.54 0.96
C GLY A 18 2.45 13.37 2.44
N ALA A 19 1.18 13.52 2.83
CA ALA A 19 0.71 13.32 4.20
C ALA A 19 0.87 11.87 4.70
N HIS A 20 1.01 10.89 3.80
CA HIS A 20 1.15 9.47 4.13
C HIS A 20 2.60 8.96 4.07
N ILE A 21 3.57 9.80 3.71
CA ILE A 21 4.98 9.41 3.54
C ILE A 21 5.54 8.72 4.79
N ASP A 22 5.24 9.22 5.99
CA ASP A 22 5.73 8.64 7.25
C ASP A 22 5.26 7.17 7.41
N LEU A 23 4.04 6.85 7.00
CA LEU A 23 3.52 5.48 7.00
C LEU A 23 4.26 4.62 5.97
N PHE A 24 4.44 5.13 4.75
CA PHE A 24 5.12 4.40 3.68
C PHE A 24 6.57 4.11 4.05
N GLU A 25 7.29 5.08 4.60
CA GLU A 25 8.65 4.89 5.11
C GLU A 25 8.69 3.83 6.22
N ALA A 26 7.71 3.82 7.13
CA ALA A 26 7.61 2.80 8.17
C ALA A 26 7.36 1.40 7.59
N MET A 27 6.49 1.27 6.58
CA MET A 27 6.23 0.01 5.88
C MET A 27 7.48 -0.50 5.15
N HIS A 28 8.15 0.36 4.39
CA HIS A 28 9.40 0.03 3.70
C HIS A 28 10.50 -0.37 4.70
N HIS A 29 10.68 0.39 5.77
CA HIS A 29 11.65 0.05 6.80
C HIS A 29 11.36 -1.30 7.47
N ALA A 30 10.08 -1.59 7.76
CA ALA A 30 9.68 -2.89 8.30
C ALA A 30 9.95 -4.03 7.30
N SER A 31 9.75 -3.79 6.00
CA SER A 31 10.04 -4.76 4.94
C SER A 31 11.54 -5.08 4.85
N GLU A 32 12.42 -4.08 4.95
CA GLU A 32 13.87 -4.25 4.89
C GLU A 32 14.41 -5.04 6.09
N GLN A 33 13.75 -4.93 7.24
CA GLN A 33 14.11 -5.66 8.45
C GLN A 33 13.52 -7.08 8.50
N LEU A 34 12.56 -7.39 7.63
CA LEU A 34 11.83 -8.65 7.67
C LEU A 34 12.71 -9.81 7.19
N GLN A 35 12.97 -10.75 8.09
CA GLN A 35 13.63 -12.01 7.73
C GLN A 35 12.59 -13.08 7.43
N LEU A 36 12.34 -13.32 6.14
CA LEU A 36 11.43 -14.34 5.63
C LEU A 36 12.01 -15.76 5.79
N SER A 37 12.08 -16.22 7.04
CA SER A 37 12.52 -17.58 7.36
C SER A 37 11.43 -18.61 7.05
N LYS A 38 11.83 -19.84 6.72
CA LYS A 38 10.90 -20.96 6.52
C LYS A 38 9.89 -21.14 7.68
N PRO A 39 10.29 -21.11 8.97
CA PRO A 39 9.34 -21.18 10.07
C PRO A 39 8.30 -20.06 10.08
N LEU A 40 8.68 -18.84 9.67
CA LEU A 40 7.75 -17.72 9.58
C LEU A 40 6.73 -17.94 8.46
N ILE A 41 7.20 -18.37 7.28
CA ILE A 41 6.32 -18.66 6.14
C ILE A 41 5.35 -19.80 6.50
N ASP A 42 5.84 -20.87 7.11
CA ASP A 42 5.01 -22.01 7.53
C ASP A 42 3.95 -21.57 8.56
N ASP A 43 4.30 -20.72 9.53
CA ASP A 43 3.36 -20.13 10.51
C ASP A 43 2.32 -19.24 9.82
N LEU A 44 2.73 -18.41 8.86
CA LEU A 44 1.84 -17.57 8.06
C LEU A 44 0.89 -18.43 7.22
N LYS A 45 1.36 -19.49 6.55
CA LYS A 45 0.50 -20.39 5.76
C LYS A 45 -0.61 -21.03 6.60
N ILE A 46 -0.39 -21.22 7.90
CA ILE A 46 -1.38 -21.75 8.84
C ILE A 46 -2.34 -20.66 9.34
N ARG A 47 -1.82 -19.47 9.63
CA ARG A 47 -2.57 -18.38 10.30
C ARG A 47 -3.20 -17.36 9.35
N GLY A 48 -2.71 -17.26 8.12
CA GLY A 48 -3.06 -16.24 7.12
C GLY A 48 -2.41 -14.88 7.37
N MET A 49 -2.32 -14.46 8.64
CA MET A 49 -1.77 -13.15 9.01
C MET A 49 -1.06 -13.17 10.37
N LYS A 50 -0.18 -12.20 10.57
CA LYS A 50 0.58 -12.02 11.81
C LYS A 50 0.93 -10.55 12.03
N GLU A 51 0.62 -10.02 13.20
CA GLU A 51 1.12 -8.70 13.61
C GLU A 51 2.65 -8.71 13.68
N ILE A 52 3.26 -7.68 13.12
CA ILE A 52 4.71 -7.47 13.19
C ILE A 52 5.03 -6.05 13.66
N GLY A 53 6.14 -5.94 14.39
CA GLY A 53 6.58 -4.68 14.98
C GLY A 53 6.08 -4.48 16.41
N ASN A 54 6.78 -3.61 17.14
CA ASN A 54 6.38 -3.11 18.46
C ASN A 54 6.21 -1.58 18.42
N GLY A 55 5.99 -1.03 17.23
CA GLY A 55 5.84 0.40 16.98
C GLY A 55 4.42 0.90 17.30
N PRO A 56 4.20 2.22 17.25
CA PRO A 56 2.87 2.81 17.44
C PRO A 56 1.89 2.45 16.32
N GLN A 57 2.39 2.17 15.11
CA GLN A 57 1.59 1.69 13.98
C GLN A 57 1.56 0.16 14.00
N SER A 58 0.35 -0.39 14.01
CA SER A 58 0.09 -1.83 13.91
C SER A 58 0.26 -2.28 12.45
N LEU A 59 1.39 -2.90 12.13
CA LEU A 59 1.60 -3.53 10.83
C LEU A 59 1.23 -5.01 10.88
N LEU A 60 0.57 -5.49 9.84
CA LEU A 60 0.17 -6.88 9.68
C LEU A 60 0.92 -7.49 8.50
N LEU A 61 1.60 -8.60 8.74
CA LEU A 61 2.15 -9.43 7.68
C LEU A 61 1.09 -10.44 7.24
N LYS A 62 0.67 -10.39 5.98
CA LYS A 62 -0.34 -11.28 5.39
C LYS A 62 0.31 -12.19 4.35
N ILE A 63 -0.16 -13.44 4.25
CA ILE A 63 0.14 -14.33 3.14
C ILE A 63 -1.13 -14.64 2.35
N ASP A 64 -1.05 -14.43 1.04
CA ASP A 64 -2.09 -14.81 0.09
C ASP A 64 -1.58 -16.02 -0.70
N LEU A 65 -2.29 -17.15 -0.60
CA LEU A 65 -1.96 -18.36 -1.33
C LEU A 65 -2.56 -18.26 -2.74
N LEU A 66 -1.72 -18.48 -3.75
CA LEU A 66 -2.15 -18.44 -5.14
C LEU A 66 -2.70 -19.82 -5.53
N GLU A 67 -3.87 -19.84 -6.15
CA GLU A 67 -4.45 -21.06 -6.73
C GLU A 67 -3.72 -21.43 -8.04
N ASP A 68 -2.42 -21.71 -7.95
CA ASP A 68 -1.59 -22.15 -9.06
C ASP A 68 -1.19 -23.63 -8.91
N LYS A 69 -0.49 -24.16 -9.92
CA LYS A 69 -0.03 -25.55 -9.92
C LYS A 69 1.26 -25.78 -9.13
N ILE A 70 1.85 -24.72 -8.59
CA ILE A 70 3.19 -24.72 -7.98
C ILE A 70 3.16 -24.24 -6.52
N GLU A 71 1.97 -24.06 -5.94
CA GLU A 71 1.75 -23.59 -4.57
C GLU A 71 2.39 -22.23 -4.28
N GLY A 72 2.27 -21.31 -5.24
CA GLY A 72 2.71 -19.93 -5.10
C GLY A 72 2.01 -19.20 -3.98
N PHE A 73 2.67 -18.17 -3.45
CA PHE A 73 2.13 -17.28 -2.44
C PHE A 73 2.75 -15.89 -2.58
N ARG A 74 1.99 -14.89 -2.14
CA ARG A 74 2.43 -13.51 -1.98
C ARG A 74 2.41 -13.15 -0.51
N ILE A 75 3.43 -12.43 -0.05
CA ILE A 75 3.47 -11.86 1.29
C ILE A 75 3.42 -10.35 1.16
N SER A 76 2.54 -9.72 1.92
CA SER A 76 2.38 -8.26 1.97
C SER A 76 2.40 -7.76 3.40
N LEU A 77 2.91 -6.55 3.58
CA LEU A 77 2.71 -5.75 4.77
C LEU A 77 1.47 -4.90 4.60
N LEU A 78 0.60 -4.95 5.60
CA LEU A 78 -0.63 -4.19 5.63
C LEU A 78 -0.60 -3.17 6.76
N ALA A 79 -1.13 -2.00 6.46
CA ALA A 79 -1.53 -0.98 7.43
C ALA A 79 -2.98 -0.59 7.14
N ALA A 80 -3.64 -0.01 8.13
CA ALA A 80 -5.00 0.48 7.99
C ALA A 80 -5.21 1.74 8.81
N GLU A 81 -6.01 2.64 8.27
CA GLU A 81 -6.54 3.81 8.96
C GLU A 81 -8.04 3.96 8.70
N ASP A 82 -8.70 4.83 9.47
CA ASP A 82 -10.11 5.15 9.25
C ASP A 82 -10.25 6.02 7.99
N VAL A 83 -11.24 5.73 7.14
CA VAL A 83 -11.54 6.57 5.95
C VAL A 83 -11.78 8.02 6.36
N GLU A 84 -12.32 8.27 7.55
CA GLU A 84 -12.50 9.63 8.09
C GLU A 84 -11.17 10.40 8.17
N VAL A 85 -10.06 9.74 8.51
CA VAL A 85 -8.72 10.38 8.54
C VAL A 85 -8.29 10.77 7.13
N PHE A 86 -8.51 9.90 6.15
CA PHE A 86 -8.19 10.19 4.76
C PHE A 86 -9.00 11.37 4.21
N GLU A 87 -10.30 11.41 4.50
CA GLU A 87 -11.17 12.54 4.13
C GLU A 87 -10.76 13.85 4.81
N GLU A 88 -10.36 13.79 6.09
CA GLU A 88 -9.83 14.95 6.81
C GLU A 88 -8.53 15.48 6.17
N ILE A 89 -7.62 14.59 5.76
CA ILE A 89 -6.38 14.97 5.05
C ILE A 89 -6.71 15.64 3.72
N LYS A 90 -7.61 15.06 2.90
CA LYS A 90 -8.04 15.68 1.63
C LYS A 90 -8.59 17.09 1.84
N ALA A 91 -9.46 17.25 2.83
CA ALA A 91 -10.06 18.55 3.14
C ALA A 91 -9.03 19.58 3.67
N GLU A 92 -8.08 19.14 4.50
CA GLU A 92 -7.01 20.00 5.02
C GLU A 92 -6.08 20.46 3.89
N VAL A 93 -5.60 19.55 3.05
CA VAL A 93 -4.73 19.87 1.91
C VAL A 93 -5.45 20.79 0.93
N ALA A 94 -6.70 20.50 0.55
CA ALA A 94 -7.47 21.38 -0.31
C ALA A 94 -7.60 22.80 0.28
N SER A 95 -7.83 22.90 1.59
CA SER A 95 -7.90 24.17 2.31
C SER A 95 -6.56 24.92 2.33
N ASP A 96 -5.44 24.22 2.45
CA ASP A 96 -4.09 24.82 2.39
C ASP A 96 -3.79 25.44 1.01
N HIS A 97 -4.36 24.84 -0.04
CA HIS A 97 -4.37 25.40 -1.40
C HIS A 97 -5.45 26.47 -1.64
N GLY A 98 -6.30 26.72 -0.64
CA GLY A 98 -7.32 27.77 -0.65
C GLY A 98 -8.66 27.38 -1.28
N PHE A 99 -8.96 26.08 -1.34
CA PHE A 99 -10.21 25.52 -1.88
C PHE A 99 -10.95 24.74 -0.79
N CYS A 100 -12.28 24.70 -0.87
CA CYS A 100 -13.06 23.76 -0.07
C CYS A 100 -13.26 22.43 -0.83
N ILE A 101 -13.63 21.37 -0.12
CA ILE A 101 -13.82 20.05 -0.73
C ILE A 101 -14.90 20.07 -1.82
N GLU A 102 -15.94 20.89 -1.67
CA GLU A 102 -16.98 21.03 -2.69
C GLU A 102 -16.46 21.70 -3.99
N GLU A 103 -15.40 22.50 -3.91
CA GLU A 103 -14.74 23.06 -5.10
C GLU A 103 -13.90 21.99 -5.82
N ILE A 104 -13.27 21.09 -5.06
CA ILE A 104 -12.56 19.92 -5.59
C ILE A 104 -13.54 18.99 -6.31
N GLU A 105 -14.62 18.60 -5.64
CA GLU A 105 -15.69 17.76 -6.21
C GLU A 105 -16.32 18.38 -7.46
N GLY A 106 -16.50 19.71 -7.45
CA GLY A 106 -17.00 20.44 -8.62
C GLY A 106 -16.06 20.33 -9.83
N PHE A 107 -14.75 20.39 -9.59
CA PHE A 107 -13.73 20.27 -10.62
C PHE A 107 -13.64 18.84 -11.17
N GLU A 108 -13.72 17.82 -10.32
CA GLU A 108 -13.81 16.41 -10.72
C GLU A 108 -14.95 16.18 -11.70
N LEU A 109 -16.16 16.65 -11.35
CA LEU A 109 -17.35 16.49 -12.16
C LEU A 109 -17.27 17.25 -13.50
N GLU A 110 -16.67 18.43 -13.52
CA GLU A 110 -16.50 19.23 -14.74
C GLU A 110 -15.51 18.58 -15.71
N HIS A 111 -14.47 17.94 -15.17
CA HIS A 111 -13.33 17.45 -15.93
C HIS A 111 -13.28 15.92 -16.13
N GLY A 112 -14.17 15.18 -15.46
CA GLY A 112 -14.20 13.72 -15.49
C GLY A 112 -13.00 13.09 -14.78
N LEU A 113 -12.60 13.66 -13.66
CA LEU A 113 -11.50 13.20 -12.80
C LEU A 113 -12.05 12.47 -11.57
N ASP A 114 -11.17 11.75 -10.88
CA ASP A 114 -11.43 11.06 -9.63
C ASP A 114 -10.19 11.19 -8.74
N MET A 115 -10.29 12.02 -7.70
CA MET A 115 -9.22 12.37 -6.76
C MET A 115 -8.72 11.13 -6.04
N ASP A 116 -9.62 10.23 -5.63
CA ASP A 116 -9.23 9.03 -4.89
C ASP A 116 -8.45 8.09 -5.80
N GLU A 117 -8.91 7.90 -7.05
CA GLU A 117 -8.19 7.12 -8.06
C GLU A 117 -6.79 7.69 -8.33
N GLU A 118 -6.68 9.01 -8.52
CA GLU A 118 -5.39 9.67 -8.79
C GLU A 118 -4.44 9.59 -7.59
N ILE A 119 -4.93 9.81 -6.36
CA ILE A 119 -4.13 9.65 -5.14
C ILE A 119 -3.63 8.21 -5.02
N PHE A 120 -4.50 7.21 -5.21
CA PHE A 120 -4.11 5.81 -5.08
C PHE A 120 -3.12 5.37 -6.17
N GLU A 121 -3.27 5.90 -7.40
CA GLU A 121 -2.31 5.68 -8.47
C GLU A 121 -0.94 6.27 -8.12
N GLU A 122 -0.87 7.49 -7.61
CA GLU A 122 0.39 8.12 -7.19
C GLU A 122 1.03 7.41 -5.99
N MET A 123 0.26 6.94 -5.01
CA MET A 123 0.79 6.10 -3.90
C MET A 123 1.42 4.80 -4.43
N ARG A 124 0.77 4.16 -5.41
CA ARG A 124 1.27 2.93 -6.04
C ARG A 124 2.51 3.19 -6.90
N GLU A 125 2.50 4.21 -7.75
CA GLU A 125 3.60 4.51 -8.67
C GLU A 125 4.82 5.09 -7.95
N GLY A 126 4.61 5.98 -6.98
CA GLY A 126 5.67 6.62 -6.21
C GLY A 126 6.29 5.72 -5.15
N PHE A 127 5.47 4.91 -4.47
CA PHE A 127 5.89 4.19 -3.27
C PHE A 127 5.70 2.67 -3.33
N GLY A 128 5.07 2.13 -4.38
CA GLY A 128 4.77 0.70 -4.49
C GLY A 128 3.76 0.21 -3.45
N VAL A 129 2.94 1.12 -2.92
CA VAL A 129 1.90 0.81 -1.93
C VAL A 129 0.55 0.80 -2.63
N ASP A 130 -0.06 -0.38 -2.70
CA ASP A 130 -1.44 -0.53 -3.17
C ASP A 130 -2.39 -0.05 -2.08
N VAL A 131 -3.45 0.66 -2.47
CA VAL A 131 -4.44 1.20 -1.55
C VAL A 131 -5.84 0.81 -1.98
N GLU A 132 -6.67 0.41 -1.02
CA GLU A 132 -8.08 0.14 -1.25
C GLU A 132 -8.94 0.59 -0.08
N ILE A 133 -10.18 1.00 -0.37
CA ILE A 133 -11.19 1.28 0.65
C ILE A 133 -11.98 -0.01 0.90
N ASP A 134 -12.00 -0.47 2.15
CA ASP A 134 -12.83 -1.58 2.61
C ASP A 134 -13.68 -1.13 3.80
N GLU A 135 -15.01 -1.14 3.61
CA GLU A 135 -16.00 -0.64 4.56
C GLU A 135 -15.69 0.79 5.05
N ASP A 136 -15.15 0.94 6.27
CA ASP A 136 -14.79 2.20 6.92
C ASP A 136 -13.27 2.38 7.06
N LYS A 137 -12.48 1.55 6.38
CA LYS A 137 -11.02 1.55 6.43
C LYS A 137 -10.38 1.85 5.09
N LEU A 138 -9.29 2.60 5.14
CA LEU A 138 -8.32 2.70 4.06
C LEU A 138 -7.19 1.70 4.35
N LEU A 139 -7.04 0.71 3.47
CA LEU A 139 -6.07 -0.37 3.60
C LEU A 139 -4.87 -0.08 2.70
N PHE A 140 -3.68 -0.08 3.29
CA PHE A 140 -2.41 0.08 2.56
C PHE A 140 -1.70 -1.27 2.50
N ALA A 141 -1.22 -1.66 1.33
CA ALA A 141 -0.53 -2.92 1.09
C ALA A 141 0.80 -2.72 0.37
N LEU A 142 1.89 -3.11 1.02
CA LEU A 142 3.23 -3.18 0.41
C LEU A 142 3.59 -4.65 0.19
N VAL A 143 3.76 -5.05 -1.07
CA VAL A 143 4.23 -6.41 -1.40
C VAL A 143 5.70 -6.57 -1.00
N VAL A 144 5.98 -7.52 -0.12
CA VAL A 144 7.36 -7.77 0.36
C VAL A 144 8.00 -9.01 -0.25
N PHE A 145 7.18 -9.93 -0.76
CA PHE A 145 7.64 -11.11 -1.46
C PHE A 145 6.56 -11.67 -2.37
N ASP A 146 6.90 -11.92 -3.63
CA ASP A 146 6.08 -12.70 -4.54
C ASP A 146 6.84 -13.95 -5.01
N SER A 147 6.31 -15.14 -4.70
CA SER A 147 6.92 -16.40 -5.13
C SER A 147 6.98 -16.61 -6.64
N GLN A 148 6.14 -15.89 -7.40
CA GLN A 148 6.15 -15.94 -8.86
C GLN A 148 7.13 -14.93 -9.47
N ASP A 149 7.64 -13.98 -8.67
CA ASP A 149 8.71 -13.08 -9.08
C ASP A 149 10.08 -13.77 -8.94
N ILE A 150 10.78 -13.86 -10.08
CA ILE A 150 12.09 -14.50 -10.20
C ILE A 150 13.14 -13.78 -9.34
N ASP A 151 13.03 -12.48 -9.14
CA ASP A 151 14.00 -11.71 -8.37
C ASP A 151 13.82 -11.90 -6.85
N ASP A 152 12.59 -12.10 -6.39
CA ASP A 152 12.28 -12.38 -4.99
C ASP A 152 12.64 -13.81 -4.58
N SER A 153 12.58 -14.77 -5.50
CA SER A 153 13.01 -16.17 -5.25
C SER A 153 14.43 -16.31 -4.69
N ARG A 154 15.28 -15.28 -4.84
CA ARG A 154 16.66 -15.22 -4.32
C ARG A 154 16.79 -14.58 -2.92
N LYS A 155 15.76 -13.90 -2.40
CA LYS A 155 15.78 -13.24 -1.08
C LYS A 155 15.50 -14.19 0.09
N ILE A 156 15.02 -15.39 -0.17
CA ILE A 156 14.81 -16.38 0.90
C ILE A 156 16.06 -17.25 1.04
N ASP A 157 16.77 -17.09 2.17
CA ASP A 157 17.81 -18.04 2.59
C ASP A 157 17.20 -19.44 2.77
N GLY A 158 17.34 -20.29 1.75
CA GLY A 158 17.14 -21.74 1.83
C GLY A 158 15.70 -22.28 1.81
N ALA A 159 14.67 -21.48 1.56
CA ALA A 159 13.30 -22.02 1.42
C ALA A 159 13.05 -22.72 0.07
N TRP A 160 13.86 -22.42 -0.94
CA TRP A 160 13.75 -22.97 -2.30
C TRP A 160 14.83 -24.03 -2.63
N GLU A 161 15.23 -24.85 -1.66
CA GLU A 161 15.85 -26.16 -1.96
C GLU A 161 14.75 -27.22 -2.22
N GLY A 162 13.90 -26.93 -3.20
CA GLY A 162 12.84 -27.84 -3.67
C GLY A 162 13.23 -28.48 -5.00
N ASN A 163 14.11 -29.50 -4.96
CA ASN A 163 14.35 -30.52 -5.99
C ASN A 163 14.04 -30.15 -7.47
N PHE A 164 14.85 -29.28 -8.08
CA PHE A 164 15.11 -29.42 -9.52
C PHE A 164 16.10 -30.56 -9.75
N GLN A 165 15.65 -31.80 -9.58
CA GLN A 165 16.29 -32.93 -10.26
C GLN A 165 15.73 -32.99 -11.68
N ALA A 166 16.46 -32.38 -12.61
CA ALA A 166 16.29 -32.66 -14.03
C ALA A 166 16.56 -34.15 -14.25
N ASN A 167 15.53 -34.91 -14.60
CA ASN A 167 15.66 -36.18 -15.31
C ASN A 167 15.39 -35.92 -16.79
#